data_AF-A0A192WGN6-F1
#
_entry.id   AF-A0A192WGN6-F1
#
_cell.length_a   1.000
_cell.length_b   1.000
_cell.length_c   1.000
_cell.angle_alpha   90.00
_cell.angle_beta   90.00
_cell.angle_gamma   90.00
#
_symmetry.space_group_name_H-M   'P 1'
#
loop_
_entity.id
_entity.type
_entity.pdbx_description
1 polymer ?
#
loop_
_entity_poly.entity_id
_entity_poly.type
_entity_poly.pdbx_seq_one_letter_code
_entity_poly.pdbx_strand_id
1 'polypeptide(L)'
;DLLLTDSNSVHLWPQSQDCEYVDLSKLDVSGQPSVPPLVHWHPEQALYVIFTSGSTGLPKGVVNTQAALQNRLNWMQQEYALNESDCVLQKTPFSFDVSVWEFFWPLMTGARLAIAPPEAHRQPSVLSEVIQQEQVTTLHFVPSMLNAFSVETNISDCVSLKRIICSGEALPADLVEKVLSHAPVELHNLYGPTEAAIDVTYWPCELPVSKRIPIGYAISNTQLYVLDDNWNSVPIGVPGELYLAGIGLAREYLARPDLTADRFIPNPFGEAGSRMYRTGDQVV
;
A
#
# COMPACT_ATOMS: atom_id res chain seq x y z
N ASP A 1 -26.10 9.03 15.31
CA ASP A 1 -24.66 8.76 15.18
C ASP A 1 -23.84 9.74 15.99
N LEU A 2 -22.73 9.29 16.58
CA LEU A 2 -21.85 10.09 17.43
C LEU A 2 -20.61 10.50 16.63
N LEU A 3 -20.36 11.79 16.44
CA LEU A 3 -19.14 12.30 15.84
C LEU A 3 -18.17 12.79 16.92
N LEU A 4 -16.94 12.28 16.88
CA LEU A 4 -15.85 12.75 17.73
C LEU A 4 -15.07 13.86 17.00
N THR A 5 -14.85 14.99 17.65
CA THR A 5 -14.12 16.14 17.10
C THR A 5 -13.24 16.77 18.18
N ASP A 6 -12.40 17.73 17.82
CA ASP A 6 -11.72 18.64 18.74
C ASP A 6 -12.24 20.08 18.60
N SER A 7 -11.84 20.97 19.53
CA SER A 7 -12.28 22.38 19.55
C SER A 7 -11.89 23.15 18.29
N ASN A 8 -10.77 22.81 17.65
CA ASN A 8 -10.32 23.50 16.46
C ASN A 8 -11.10 23.04 15.23
N SER A 9 -11.55 21.79 15.19
CA SER A 9 -12.24 21.22 14.01
C SER A 9 -13.76 21.30 14.07
N VAL A 10 -14.36 21.62 15.23
CA VAL A 10 -15.82 21.57 15.43
C VAL A 10 -16.60 22.42 14.41
N HIS A 11 -16.02 23.52 13.95
CA HIS A 11 -16.64 24.45 13.00
C HIS A 11 -16.68 23.95 11.55
N LEU A 12 -15.91 22.90 11.23
CA LEU A 12 -15.85 22.31 9.90
C LEU A 12 -17.00 21.34 9.63
N TRP A 13 -17.68 20.88 10.68
CA TRP A 13 -18.72 19.88 10.54
C TRP A 13 -20.07 20.51 10.19
N PRO A 14 -20.82 19.90 9.26
CA PRO A 14 -22.17 20.37 8.94
C PRO A 14 -23.04 20.27 10.20
N GLN A 15 -23.68 21.38 10.61
CA GLN A 15 -24.62 21.35 11.73
C GLN A 15 -25.86 20.52 11.35
N SER A 16 -25.86 19.24 11.70
CA SER A 16 -27.00 18.34 11.53
C SER A 16 -27.69 18.10 12.86
N GLN A 17 -29.03 18.06 12.89
CA GLN A 17 -29.80 17.69 14.08
C GLN A 17 -29.72 16.18 14.38
N ASP A 18 -29.28 15.37 13.41
CA ASP A 18 -29.27 13.90 13.51
C ASP A 18 -27.93 13.32 13.98
N CYS A 19 -26.93 14.18 14.23
CA CYS A 19 -25.60 13.77 14.68
C CYS A 19 -25.24 14.47 16.00
N GLU A 20 -24.96 13.67 17.03
CA GLU A 20 -24.43 14.21 18.29
C GLU A 20 -22.92 14.39 18.16
N TYR A 21 -22.40 15.53 18.58
CA TYR A 21 -20.97 15.84 18.53
C TYR A 21 -20.38 15.78 19.93
N VAL A 22 -19.24 15.10 20.06
CA VAL A 22 -18.42 15.11 21.28
C VAL A 22 -17.11 15.80 20.97
N ASP A 23 -16.90 16.94 21.62
CA ASP A 23 -15.62 17.64 21.59
C ASP A 23 -14.66 17.01 22.61
N LEU A 24 -13.77 16.16 22.09
CA LEU A 24 -12.76 15.43 22.86
C LEU A 24 -11.84 16.37 23.64
N SER A 25 -11.64 17.61 23.18
CA SER A 25 -10.78 18.59 23.88
C SER A 25 -11.42 19.16 25.15
N LYS A 26 -12.74 19.00 25.30
CA LYS A 26 -13.51 19.44 26.47
C LYS A 26 -13.97 18.27 27.34
N LEU A 27 -13.70 17.03 26.92
CA LEU A 27 -14.08 15.85 27.65
C LEU A 27 -13.14 15.68 28.86
N ASP A 28 -13.71 15.72 30.07
CA ASP A 28 -12.94 15.37 31.27
C ASP A 28 -12.70 13.85 31.32
N VAL A 29 -11.50 13.46 30.91
CA VAL A 29 -11.02 12.07 30.93
C VAL A 29 -10.09 11.79 32.11
N SER A 30 -9.98 12.70 33.10
CA SER A 30 -9.05 12.56 34.22
C SER A 30 -9.29 11.30 35.07
N GLY A 31 -10.52 10.77 35.09
CA GLY A 31 -10.90 9.52 35.73
C GLY A 31 -10.88 8.28 34.83
N GLN A 32 -10.50 8.42 33.56
CA GLN A 32 -10.46 7.31 32.59
C GLN A 32 -9.06 6.70 32.50
N PRO A 33 -8.94 5.43 32.07
CA PRO A 33 -7.63 4.82 31.83
C PRO A 33 -6.81 5.63 30.82
N SER A 34 -5.58 5.98 31.20
CA SER A 34 -4.60 6.62 30.29
C SER A 34 -3.85 5.62 29.43
N VAL A 35 -4.18 4.34 29.54
CA VAL A 35 -3.63 3.25 28.74
C VAL A 35 -4.71 2.74 27.81
N PRO A 36 -4.38 2.38 26.56
CA PRO A 36 -5.36 1.81 25.64
C PRO A 36 -5.97 0.53 26.26
N PRO A 37 -7.26 0.24 26.01
CA PRO A 37 -7.86 -0.99 26.48
C PRO A 37 -7.08 -2.19 25.93
N LEU A 38 -6.97 -3.26 26.73
CA LEU A 38 -6.41 -4.51 26.26
C LEU A 38 -7.33 -5.10 25.18
N VAL A 39 -6.89 -5.01 23.93
CA VAL A 39 -7.55 -5.66 22.80
C VAL A 39 -6.77 -6.92 22.45
N HIS A 40 -7.36 -8.08 22.72
CA HIS A 40 -6.83 -9.35 22.22
C HIS A 40 -7.32 -9.57 20.79
N TRP A 41 -6.40 -9.47 19.83
CA TRP A 41 -6.65 -9.84 18.44
C TRP A 41 -5.84 -11.07 18.08
N HIS A 42 -6.42 -11.94 17.25
CA HIS A 42 -5.70 -13.08 16.71
C HIS A 42 -4.94 -12.64 15.44
N PRO A 43 -3.70 -13.09 15.20
CA PRO A 43 -2.95 -12.72 13.99
C PRO A 43 -3.70 -13.03 12.68
N GLU A 44 -4.49 -14.12 12.65
CA GLU A 44 -5.28 -14.52 11.47
C GLU A 44 -6.68 -13.87 11.39
N GLN A 45 -7.00 -12.98 12.33
CA GLN A 45 -8.26 -12.24 12.28
C GLN A 45 -8.30 -11.40 11.01
N ALA A 46 -9.44 -11.41 10.31
CA ALA A 46 -9.65 -10.54 9.16
C ALA A 46 -9.53 -9.08 9.57
N LEU A 47 -8.81 -8.31 8.76
CA LEU A 47 -8.60 -6.88 8.98
C LEU A 47 -9.33 -6.04 7.92
N TYR A 48 -9.18 -6.37 6.64
CA TYR A 48 -9.88 -5.69 5.56
C TYR A 48 -10.27 -6.65 4.45
N VAL A 49 -11.31 -6.26 3.70
CA VAL A 49 -11.75 -6.95 2.50
C VAL A 49 -11.80 -5.95 1.36
N ILE A 50 -11.04 -6.21 0.30
CA ILE A 50 -11.03 -5.38 -0.91
C ILE A 50 -11.47 -6.23 -2.09
N PHE A 51 -12.43 -5.70 -2.85
CA PHE A 51 -12.96 -6.39 -4.01
C PHE A 51 -12.14 -6.05 -5.25
N THR A 52 -11.68 -7.09 -5.94
CA THR A 52 -10.96 -6.97 -7.22
C THR A 52 -11.82 -7.50 -8.36
N SER A 53 -11.49 -7.11 -9.59
CA SER A 53 -12.14 -7.66 -10.79
C SER A 53 -11.86 -9.16 -10.89
N GLY A 54 -12.92 -9.96 -10.93
CA GLY A 54 -12.79 -11.39 -11.23
C GLY A 54 -12.68 -11.62 -12.73
N SER A 55 -11.89 -12.62 -13.13
CA SER A 55 -11.81 -13.08 -14.53
C SER A 55 -13.15 -13.55 -15.10
N THR A 56 -14.10 -13.90 -14.22
CA THR A 56 -15.47 -14.30 -14.56
C THR A 56 -16.45 -13.12 -14.66
N GLY A 57 -15.97 -11.88 -14.51
CA GLY A 57 -16.78 -10.66 -14.51
C GLY A 57 -17.46 -10.36 -13.17
N LEU A 58 -17.45 -11.29 -12.21
CA LEU A 58 -17.95 -11.07 -10.86
C LEU A 58 -16.80 -10.63 -9.94
N PRO A 59 -16.95 -9.53 -9.17
CA PRO A 59 -15.96 -9.12 -8.20
C PRO A 59 -15.68 -10.22 -7.16
N LYS A 60 -14.42 -10.36 -6.76
CA LYS A 60 -13.97 -11.29 -5.71
C LYS A 60 -13.40 -10.49 -4.54
N GLY A 61 -13.94 -10.69 -3.35
CA GLY A 61 -13.47 -10.01 -2.14
C GLY A 61 -12.24 -10.72 -1.57
N VAL A 62 -11.12 -10.03 -1.46
CA VAL A 62 -9.87 -10.59 -0.93
C VAL A 62 -9.78 -10.29 0.56
N VAL A 63 -9.72 -11.32 1.41
CA VAL A 63 -9.70 -11.15 2.86
C VAL A 63 -8.27 -11.15 3.38
N ASN A 64 -7.76 -10.00 3.81
CA ASN A 64 -6.43 -9.86 4.40
C ASN A 64 -6.50 -9.87 5.94
N THR A 65 -5.44 -10.34 6.59
CA THR A 65 -5.38 -10.57 8.04
C THR A 65 -4.53 -9.51 8.76
N GLN A 66 -4.65 -9.47 10.09
CA GLN A 66 -3.81 -8.62 10.95
C GLN A 66 -2.31 -8.89 10.75
N ALA A 67 -1.90 -10.17 10.79
CA ALA A 67 -0.49 -10.55 10.61
C ALA A 67 0.07 -10.15 9.24
N ALA A 68 -0.73 -10.31 8.17
CA ALA A 68 -0.29 -9.96 6.82
C ALA A 68 0.01 -8.46 6.70
N LEU A 69 -0.91 -7.60 7.18
CA LEU A 69 -0.67 -6.15 7.18
C LEU A 69 0.46 -5.76 8.13
N GLN A 70 0.51 -6.33 9.33
CA GLN A 70 1.57 -6.01 10.29
C GLN A 70 2.96 -6.33 9.73
N ASN A 71 3.12 -7.48 9.05
CA ASN A 71 4.36 -7.81 8.36
C ASN A 71 4.73 -6.76 7.31
N ARG A 72 3.77 -6.39 6.46
CA ARG A 72 3.95 -5.39 5.39
C ARG A 72 4.36 -4.02 5.93
N LEU A 73 3.73 -3.55 7.00
CA LEU A 73 4.01 -2.24 7.59
C LEU A 73 5.30 -2.23 8.41
N ASN A 74 5.61 -3.33 9.12
CA ASN A 74 6.88 -3.45 9.84
C ASN A 74 8.08 -3.48 8.88
N TRP A 75 7.96 -4.21 7.75
CA TRP A 75 8.97 -4.14 6.69
C TRP A 75 9.11 -2.72 6.14
N MET A 76 7.98 -2.07 5.80
CA MET A 76 7.98 -0.70 5.29
C MET A 76 8.66 0.26 6.26
N GLN A 77 8.39 0.12 7.56
CA GLN A 77 9.01 0.93 8.58
C GLN A 77 10.51 0.67 8.70
N GLN A 78 10.93 -0.59 8.62
CA GLN A 78 12.35 -0.94 8.68
C GLN A 78 13.13 -0.40 7.47
N GLU A 79 12.55 -0.50 6.27
CA GLU A 79 13.20 -0.08 5.02
C GLU A 79 13.23 1.45 4.88
N TYR A 80 12.15 2.11 5.26
CA TYR A 80 11.92 3.52 4.92
C TYR A 80 11.95 4.48 6.11
N ALA A 81 11.97 3.98 7.35
CA ALA A 81 12.21 4.74 8.58
C ALA A 81 11.37 6.03 8.72
N LEU A 82 10.07 5.95 8.43
CA LEU A 82 9.14 7.07 8.60
C LEU A 82 9.08 7.51 10.07
N ASN A 83 9.07 8.82 10.32
CA ASN A 83 9.07 9.39 11.67
C ASN A 83 8.15 10.62 11.77
N GLU A 84 8.07 11.23 12.96
CA GLU A 84 7.17 12.36 13.26
C GLU A 84 7.40 13.63 12.41
N SER A 85 8.56 13.75 11.75
CA SER A 85 8.84 14.86 10.82
C SER A 85 8.26 14.66 9.43
N ASP A 86 7.70 13.47 9.15
CA ASP A 86 7.16 13.12 7.85
C ASP A 86 5.67 13.41 7.71
N CYS A 87 5.24 13.58 6.46
CA CYS A 87 3.86 13.78 6.06
C CYS A 87 3.53 12.83 4.91
N VAL A 88 2.64 11.87 5.16
CA VAL A 88 2.12 10.95 4.15
C VAL A 88 0.86 11.53 3.53
N LEU A 89 0.75 11.49 2.21
CA LEU A 89 -0.48 11.89 1.51
C LEU A 89 -1.42 10.68 1.34
N GLN A 90 -2.57 10.73 1.99
CA GLN A 90 -3.71 9.87 1.66
C GLN A 90 -4.38 10.43 0.42
N LYS A 91 -4.19 9.76 -0.72
CA LYS A 91 -4.87 10.11 -1.97
C LYS A 91 -5.49 8.91 -2.67
N THR A 92 -5.02 7.71 -2.35
CA THR A 92 -5.46 6.51 -3.03
C THR A 92 -6.89 6.19 -2.57
N PRO A 93 -7.85 6.00 -3.49
CA PRO A 93 -9.22 5.68 -3.09
C PRO A 93 -9.23 4.44 -2.19
N PHE A 94 -10.03 4.46 -1.12
CA PHE A 94 -10.05 3.41 -0.10
C PHE A 94 -10.48 2.02 -0.62
N SER A 95 -10.98 1.96 -1.86
CA SER A 95 -11.28 0.73 -2.58
C SER A 95 -10.05 0.04 -3.17
N PHE A 96 -8.87 0.67 -3.13
CA PHE A 96 -7.59 0.09 -3.53
C PHE A 96 -6.71 -0.14 -2.30
N ASP A 97 -6.08 -1.29 -2.23
CA ASP A 97 -5.30 -1.77 -1.08
C ASP A 97 -4.07 -0.90 -0.75
N VAL A 98 -3.50 -0.21 -1.73
CA VAL A 98 -2.47 0.82 -1.50
C VAL A 98 -2.91 1.87 -0.48
N SER A 99 -4.21 2.23 -0.40
CA SER A 99 -4.68 3.18 0.61
C SER A 99 -4.45 2.69 2.03
N VAL A 100 -4.37 1.37 2.25
CA VAL A 100 -4.26 0.77 3.59
C VAL A 100 -2.96 1.21 4.25
N TRP A 101 -1.81 1.20 3.56
CA TRP A 101 -0.59 1.71 4.17
C TRP A 101 -0.60 3.24 4.30
N GLU A 102 -1.25 3.96 3.39
CA GLU A 102 -1.42 5.42 3.53
C GLU A 102 -2.16 5.75 4.84
N PHE A 103 -3.19 4.97 5.21
CA PHE A 103 -3.92 5.15 6.47
C PHE A 103 -3.11 4.73 7.70
N PHE A 104 -2.53 3.53 7.71
CA PHE A 104 -2.01 2.94 8.95
C PHE A 104 -0.54 3.25 9.22
N TRP A 105 0.31 3.35 8.20
CA TRP A 105 1.75 3.54 8.40
C TRP A 105 2.10 4.83 9.16
N PRO A 106 1.61 6.02 8.79
CA PRO A 106 1.94 7.25 9.53
C PRO A 106 1.44 7.22 10.98
N LEU A 107 0.29 6.58 11.23
CA LEU A 107 -0.28 6.45 12.57
C LEU A 107 0.52 5.53 13.48
N MET A 108 1.30 4.59 12.92
CA MET A 108 2.21 3.73 13.69
C MET A 108 3.46 4.47 14.18
N THR A 109 3.84 5.56 13.52
CA THR A 109 5.13 6.24 13.73
C THR A 109 5.00 7.63 14.33
N GLY A 110 3.78 8.17 14.38
CA GLY A 110 3.53 9.56 14.77
C GLY A 110 3.73 10.57 13.64
N ALA A 111 3.91 10.11 12.40
CA ALA A 111 3.95 10.98 11.23
C ALA A 111 2.58 11.60 10.94
N ARG A 112 2.56 12.72 10.21
CA ARG A 112 1.32 13.38 9.79
C ARG A 112 0.69 12.64 8.60
N LEU A 113 -0.64 12.56 8.58
CA LEU A 113 -1.42 12.13 7.43
C LEU A 113 -2.19 13.32 6.84
N ALA A 114 -1.83 13.74 5.64
CA ALA A 114 -2.58 14.75 4.88
C ALA A 114 -3.60 14.04 3.98
N ILE A 115 -4.86 14.50 3.98
CA ILE A 115 -5.93 13.90 3.18
C ILE A 115 -6.15 14.74 1.93
N ALA A 116 -5.95 14.14 0.76
CA ALA A 116 -6.20 14.81 -0.51
C ALA A 116 -7.70 15.12 -0.68
N PRO A 117 -8.06 16.28 -1.28
CA PRO A 117 -9.45 16.56 -1.62
C PRO A 117 -10.04 15.48 -2.54
N PRO A 118 -11.38 15.30 -2.53
CA PRO A 118 -12.06 14.41 -3.47
C PRO A 118 -11.62 14.67 -4.92
N GLU A 119 -11.43 13.61 -5.70
CA GLU A 119 -10.94 13.65 -7.10
C GLU A 119 -9.54 14.24 -7.34
N ALA A 120 -8.83 14.75 -6.33
CA ALA A 120 -7.47 15.28 -6.49
C ALA A 120 -6.49 14.21 -6.99
N HIS A 121 -6.72 12.94 -6.66
CA HIS A 121 -5.89 11.80 -7.08
C HIS A 121 -5.77 11.62 -8.61
N ARG A 122 -6.60 12.31 -9.42
CA ARG A 122 -6.56 12.30 -10.89
C ARG A 122 -6.09 13.62 -11.50
N GLN A 123 -5.70 14.59 -10.68
CA GLN A 123 -5.43 15.96 -11.09
C GLN A 123 -4.01 16.35 -10.68
N PRO A 124 -3.03 16.26 -11.61
CA PRO A 124 -1.63 16.55 -11.32
C PRO A 124 -1.37 17.91 -10.66
N SER A 125 -1.99 18.97 -11.17
CA SER A 125 -1.85 20.33 -10.65
C SER A 125 -2.32 20.44 -9.20
N VAL A 126 -3.51 19.88 -8.90
CA VAL A 126 -4.07 19.86 -7.54
C VAL A 126 -3.18 19.05 -6.60
N LEU A 127 -2.64 17.91 -7.04
CA LEU A 127 -1.69 17.15 -6.22
C LEU A 127 -0.42 17.96 -5.93
N SER A 128 0.13 18.67 -6.91
CA SER A 128 1.31 19.52 -6.71
C SER A 128 1.03 20.63 -5.70
N GLU A 129 -0.14 21.28 -5.77
CA GLU A 129 -0.57 22.28 -4.81
C GLU A 129 -0.69 21.70 -3.39
N VAL A 130 -1.34 20.55 -3.24
CA VAL A 130 -1.49 19.87 -1.94
C VAL A 130 -0.13 19.44 -1.39
N ILE A 131 0.76 18.89 -2.21
CA ILE A 131 2.11 18.49 -1.78
C ILE A 131 2.87 19.70 -1.22
N GLN A 132 2.80 20.84 -1.89
CA GLN A 132 3.46 22.07 -1.46
C GLN A 132 2.80 22.67 -0.22
N GLN A 133 1.46 22.74 -0.16
CA GLN A 133 0.73 23.31 0.97
C GLN A 133 0.91 22.47 2.25
N GLU A 134 0.74 21.15 2.13
CA GLU A 134 0.77 20.21 3.24
C GLU A 134 2.18 19.66 3.50
N GLN A 135 3.21 20.17 2.82
CA GLN A 135 4.61 19.76 2.98
C GLN A 135 4.74 18.22 2.98
N VAL A 136 4.11 17.57 2.00
CA VAL A 136 4.09 16.10 1.87
C VAL A 136 5.52 15.62 1.67
N THR A 137 5.91 14.57 2.39
CA THR A 137 7.24 13.95 2.28
C THR A 137 7.20 12.59 1.61
N THR A 138 6.08 11.86 1.71
CA THR A 138 5.91 10.52 1.15
C THR A 138 4.56 10.38 0.46
N LEU A 139 4.53 9.86 -0.77
CA LEU A 139 3.30 9.51 -1.47
C LEU A 139 3.48 8.31 -2.42
N HIS A 140 2.35 7.74 -2.81
CA HIS A 140 2.24 6.73 -3.84
C HIS A 140 2.04 7.34 -5.23
N PHE A 141 2.43 6.67 -6.31
CA PHE A 141 1.83 6.85 -7.63
C PHE A 141 1.66 5.52 -8.36
N VAL A 142 0.56 5.36 -9.09
CA VAL A 142 0.56 4.42 -10.21
C VAL A 142 1.45 5.01 -11.32
N PRO A 143 2.34 4.25 -11.99
CA PRO A 143 3.27 4.77 -13.00
C PRO A 143 2.64 5.69 -14.05
N SER A 144 1.47 5.36 -14.58
CA SER A 144 0.72 6.23 -15.50
C SER A 144 0.40 7.61 -14.92
N MET A 145 0.04 7.68 -13.64
CA MET A 145 -0.23 8.95 -12.92
C MET A 145 1.07 9.69 -12.59
N LEU A 146 2.16 9.00 -12.24
CA LEU A 146 3.49 9.64 -12.08
C LEU A 146 3.94 10.27 -13.41
N ASN A 147 3.70 9.60 -14.53
CA ASN A 147 4.01 10.15 -15.85
C ASN A 147 3.21 11.44 -16.11
N ALA A 148 1.88 11.41 -15.92
CA ALA A 148 1.04 12.61 -16.05
C ALA A 148 1.53 13.74 -15.12
N PHE A 149 1.83 13.42 -13.86
CA PHE A 149 2.39 14.35 -12.89
C PHE A 149 3.69 14.99 -13.37
N SER A 150 4.63 14.19 -13.88
CA SER A 150 5.92 14.67 -14.40
C SER A 150 5.81 15.52 -15.67
N VAL A 151 4.71 15.41 -16.42
CA VAL A 151 4.49 16.16 -17.68
C VAL A 151 3.77 17.47 -17.40
N GLU A 152 2.77 17.45 -16.52
CA GLU A 152 1.90 18.59 -16.26
C GLU A 152 2.41 19.49 -15.13
N THR A 153 3.36 19.00 -14.33
CA THR A 153 3.92 19.74 -13.19
C THR A 153 5.44 19.68 -13.19
N ASN A 154 6.07 20.58 -12.44
CA ASN A 154 7.49 20.52 -12.18
C ASN A 154 7.75 19.88 -10.81
N ILE A 155 8.23 18.63 -10.82
CA ILE A 155 8.48 17.87 -9.59
C ILE A 155 9.52 18.56 -8.67
N SER A 156 10.40 19.41 -9.21
CA SER A 156 11.35 20.17 -8.40
C SER A 156 10.68 21.21 -7.49
N ASP A 157 9.44 21.63 -7.80
CA ASP A 157 8.69 22.57 -6.98
C ASP A 157 8.16 21.90 -5.69
N CYS A 158 8.05 20.58 -5.71
CA CYS A 158 7.63 19.75 -4.58
C CYS A 158 8.81 19.45 -3.64
N VAL A 159 9.46 20.50 -3.13
CA VAL A 159 10.74 20.43 -2.39
C VAL A 159 10.70 19.60 -1.10
N SER A 160 9.51 19.39 -0.52
CA SER A 160 9.33 18.60 0.70
C SER A 160 9.33 17.09 0.43
N LEU A 161 9.14 16.67 -0.83
CA LEU A 161 9.12 15.26 -1.19
C LEU A 161 10.47 14.62 -0.92
N LYS A 162 10.44 13.56 -0.11
CA LYS A 162 11.59 12.69 0.15
C LYS A 162 11.43 11.38 -0.62
N ARG A 163 10.20 10.87 -0.73
CA ARG A 163 9.93 9.53 -1.23
C ARG A 163 8.70 9.44 -2.13
N ILE A 164 8.89 8.80 -3.27
CA ILE A 164 7.83 8.37 -4.19
C ILE A 164 7.85 6.84 -4.26
N ILE A 165 6.71 6.24 -3.95
CA ILE A 165 6.48 4.80 -4.06
C ILE A 165 5.61 4.55 -5.28
N CYS A 166 6.06 3.72 -6.22
CA CYS A 166 5.28 3.32 -7.38
C CYS A 166 4.88 1.86 -7.34
N SER A 167 3.64 1.55 -7.67
CA SER A 167 3.18 0.16 -7.86
C SER A 167 1.90 0.10 -8.71
N GLY A 168 1.50 -1.11 -9.07
CA GLY A 168 0.26 -1.39 -9.83
C GLY A 168 0.42 -1.44 -11.34
N GLU A 169 1.53 -0.94 -11.90
CA GLU A 169 1.89 -1.10 -13.32
C GLU A 169 3.41 -1.29 -13.43
N ALA A 170 3.88 -1.74 -14.60
CA ALA A 170 5.31 -1.75 -14.90
C ALA A 170 5.85 -0.31 -14.93
N LEU A 171 6.89 -0.01 -14.15
CA LEU A 171 7.50 1.31 -14.10
C LEU A 171 8.48 1.51 -15.28
N PRO A 172 8.23 2.50 -16.18
CA PRO A 172 9.10 2.75 -17.33
C PRO A 172 10.46 3.34 -16.92
N ALA A 173 11.54 2.89 -17.57
CA ALA A 173 12.90 3.34 -17.27
C ALA A 173 13.13 4.82 -17.61
N ASP A 174 12.54 5.32 -18.69
CA ASP A 174 12.56 6.72 -19.08
C ASP A 174 11.84 7.62 -18.07
N LEU A 175 10.75 7.13 -17.47
CA LEU A 175 10.07 7.84 -16.38
C LEU A 175 10.94 7.92 -15.12
N VAL A 176 11.63 6.84 -14.76
CA VAL A 176 12.59 6.85 -13.65
C VAL A 176 13.70 7.86 -13.89
N GLU A 177 14.32 7.83 -15.08
CA GLU A 177 15.40 8.74 -15.45
C GLU A 177 14.92 10.19 -15.40
N LYS A 178 13.72 10.47 -15.93
CA LYS A 178 13.11 11.79 -15.88
C LYS A 178 12.91 12.27 -14.45
N VAL A 179 12.29 11.47 -13.58
CA VAL A 179 12.00 11.88 -12.19
C VAL A 179 13.29 12.14 -11.40
N LEU A 180 14.22 11.18 -11.41
CA LEU A 180 15.45 11.27 -10.61
C LEU A 180 16.43 12.34 -11.12
N SER A 181 16.33 12.74 -12.39
CA SER A 181 17.14 13.84 -12.93
C SER A 181 16.61 15.24 -12.58
N HIS A 182 15.35 15.36 -12.16
CA HIS A 182 14.70 16.66 -11.92
C HIS A 182 14.42 16.96 -10.43
N ALA A 183 14.46 15.96 -9.56
CA ALA A 183 14.32 16.18 -8.11
C ALA A 183 15.16 15.19 -7.29
N PRO A 184 15.72 15.63 -6.15
CA PRO A 184 16.46 14.76 -5.23
C PRO A 184 15.49 13.93 -4.36
N VAL A 185 14.71 13.06 -4.99
CA VAL A 185 13.73 12.17 -4.34
C VAL A 185 14.18 10.72 -4.42
N GLU A 186 13.82 9.92 -3.42
CA GLU A 186 13.87 8.47 -3.53
C GLU A 186 12.68 7.99 -4.36
N LEU A 187 12.95 7.17 -5.39
CA LEU A 187 11.91 6.51 -6.18
C LEU A 187 12.01 5.01 -5.97
N HIS A 188 10.92 4.38 -5.54
CA HIS A 188 10.86 2.95 -5.27
C HIS A 188 9.80 2.30 -6.14
N ASN A 189 10.16 1.23 -6.85
CA ASN A 189 9.20 0.39 -7.57
C ASN A 189 8.81 -0.79 -6.68
N LEU A 190 7.52 -0.93 -6.40
CA LEU A 190 6.95 -2.01 -5.62
C LEU A 190 5.98 -2.81 -6.49
N TYR A 191 5.80 -4.07 -6.14
CA TYR A 191 4.87 -4.95 -6.81
C TYR A 191 4.20 -5.86 -5.80
N GLY A 192 2.89 -6.02 -5.93
CA GLY A 192 2.16 -7.13 -5.37
C GLY A 192 0.69 -7.12 -5.76
N PRO A 193 0.05 -8.30 -5.71
CA PRO A 193 -1.39 -8.41 -5.85
C PRO A 193 -2.08 -8.18 -4.51
N THR A 194 -3.37 -7.81 -4.55
CA THR A 194 -4.22 -7.68 -3.35
C THR A 194 -4.27 -8.95 -2.51
N GLU A 195 -4.10 -10.11 -3.15
CA GLU A 195 -4.02 -11.43 -2.54
C GLU A 195 -2.76 -11.68 -1.68
N ALA A 196 -1.83 -10.74 -1.62
CA ALA A 196 -0.60 -10.85 -0.83
C ALA A 196 -0.25 -9.59 -0.02
N ALA A 197 -1.28 -8.90 0.50
CA ALA A 197 -1.17 -7.72 1.35
C ALA A 197 -0.37 -6.56 0.71
N ILE A 198 -0.95 -5.99 -0.34
CA ILE A 198 -0.52 -4.76 -1.03
C ILE A 198 0.71 -4.99 -1.93
N ASP A 199 1.91 -5.07 -1.37
CA ASP A 199 3.15 -5.24 -2.13
C ASP A 199 4.01 -6.33 -1.48
N VAL A 200 4.59 -7.20 -2.30
CA VAL A 200 5.44 -8.33 -1.89
C VAL A 200 6.89 -8.18 -2.30
N THR A 201 7.18 -7.27 -3.23
CA THR A 201 8.55 -6.98 -3.66
C THR A 201 8.81 -5.48 -3.77
N TYR A 202 10.09 -5.11 -3.71
CA TYR A 202 10.53 -3.74 -3.86
C TYR A 202 11.86 -3.64 -4.62
N TRP A 203 12.06 -2.50 -5.28
CA TRP A 203 13.27 -2.13 -5.98
C TRP A 203 13.56 -0.63 -5.80
N PRO A 204 14.69 -0.24 -5.18
CA PRO A 204 15.12 1.15 -5.17
C PRO A 204 15.62 1.55 -6.56
N CYS A 205 15.02 2.58 -7.14
CA CYS A 205 15.45 3.10 -8.44
C CYS A 205 16.63 4.06 -8.26
N GLU A 206 17.67 3.87 -9.08
CA GLU A 206 18.90 4.67 -9.03
C GLU A 206 19.36 5.05 -10.46
N LEU A 207 20.18 6.10 -10.53
CA LEU A 207 20.90 6.47 -11.76
C LEU A 207 22.29 5.80 -11.76
N PRO A 208 22.79 5.30 -12.91
CA PRO A 208 22.12 5.24 -14.21
C PRO A 208 21.03 4.16 -14.25
N VAL A 209 19.95 4.45 -14.98
CA VAL A 209 18.77 3.57 -15.02
C VAL A 209 19.03 2.33 -15.88
N SER A 210 18.62 1.17 -15.39
CA SER A 210 18.60 -0.07 -16.16
C SER A 210 17.56 -0.03 -17.29
N LYS A 211 17.76 -0.80 -18.37
CA LYS A 211 16.82 -0.85 -19.50
C LYS A 211 15.39 -1.30 -19.11
N ARG A 212 15.26 -2.05 -18.03
CA ARG A 212 13.98 -2.46 -17.44
C ARG A 212 14.09 -2.27 -15.93
N ILE A 213 13.00 -1.81 -15.32
CA ILE A 213 12.91 -1.70 -13.87
C ILE A 213 12.40 -3.04 -13.32
N PRO A 214 13.18 -3.75 -12.48
CA PRO A 214 12.72 -4.98 -11.85
C PRO A 214 11.59 -4.71 -10.85
N ILE A 215 10.78 -5.73 -10.58
CA ILE A 215 9.93 -5.78 -9.39
C ILE A 215 10.75 -5.99 -8.11
N GLY A 216 11.99 -6.48 -8.27
CA GLY A 216 13.04 -6.47 -7.27
C GLY A 216 13.03 -7.65 -6.31
N TYR A 217 13.22 -7.37 -5.03
CA TYR A 217 13.46 -8.38 -3.99
C TYR A 217 12.23 -8.55 -3.11
N ALA A 218 12.06 -9.75 -2.56
CA ALA A 218 10.98 -10.03 -1.61
C ALA A 218 11.08 -9.17 -0.36
N ILE A 219 9.94 -8.72 0.16
CA ILE A 219 9.86 -8.11 1.48
C ILE A 219 9.99 -9.16 2.60
N SER A 220 10.03 -8.71 3.87
CA SER A 220 10.13 -9.62 5.01
C SER A 220 9.09 -10.73 4.98
N ASN A 221 9.50 -11.94 5.38
CA ASN A 221 8.65 -13.13 5.53
C ASN A 221 7.82 -13.49 4.29
N THR A 222 8.36 -13.16 3.11
CA THR A 222 7.77 -13.45 1.80
C THR A 222 8.73 -14.28 0.97
N GLN A 223 8.22 -15.29 0.28
CA GLN A 223 8.98 -16.11 -0.67
C GLN A 223 8.41 -15.94 -2.07
N LEU A 224 9.30 -15.89 -3.06
CA LEU A 224 8.97 -15.81 -4.48
C LEU A 224 9.46 -17.08 -5.16
N TYR A 225 8.61 -17.69 -5.98
CA TYR A 225 8.97 -18.83 -6.81
C TYR A 225 8.62 -18.53 -8.26
N VAL A 226 9.53 -18.83 -9.18
CA VAL A 226 9.26 -18.75 -10.62
C VAL A 226 9.25 -20.18 -11.15
N LEU A 227 8.09 -20.64 -11.59
CA LEU A 227 7.84 -22.06 -11.90
C LEU A 227 7.41 -22.26 -13.35
N ASP A 228 7.73 -23.43 -13.90
CA ASP A 228 7.21 -23.91 -15.18
C ASP A 228 5.80 -24.54 -15.04
N ASP A 229 5.22 -24.96 -16.17
CA ASP A 229 3.90 -25.61 -16.21
C ASP A 229 3.82 -26.93 -15.42
N ASN A 230 4.96 -27.52 -15.08
CA ASN A 230 5.08 -28.74 -14.29
C ASN A 230 5.46 -28.45 -12.82
N TRP A 231 5.42 -27.18 -12.40
CA TRP A 231 5.75 -26.68 -11.06
C TRP A 231 7.21 -26.90 -10.64
N ASN A 232 8.12 -27.02 -11.60
CA ASN A 232 9.56 -27.00 -11.33
C ASN A 232 10.09 -25.57 -11.32
N SER A 233 11.06 -25.29 -10.44
CA SER A 233 11.77 -24.01 -10.47
C SER A 233 12.53 -23.84 -11.79
N VAL A 234 12.36 -22.68 -12.42
CA VAL A 234 13.08 -22.36 -13.66
C VAL A 234 14.49 -21.83 -13.39
N PRO A 235 15.47 -22.06 -14.29
CA PRO A 235 16.79 -21.43 -14.20
C PRO A 235 16.74 -19.90 -14.34
N ILE A 236 17.74 -19.20 -13.82
CA ILE A 236 17.89 -17.74 -13.97
C ILE A 236 17.85 -17.36 -15.45
N GLY A 237 17.02 -16.36 -15.79
CA GLY A 237 16.88 -15.86 -17.16
C GLY A 237 15.90 -16.64 -18.03
N VAL A 238 15.26 -17.70 -17.50
CA VAL A 238 14.19 -18.44 -18.17
C VAL A 238 12.84 -17.94 -17.65
N PRO A 239 11.90 -17.54 -18.54
CA PRO A 239 10.58 -17.11 -18.11
C PRO A 239 9.79 -18.21 -17.40
N GLY A 240 8.98 -17.82 -16.42
CA GLY A 240 8.01 -18.71 -15.76
C GLY A 240 6.91 -17.92 -15.05
N GLU A 241 5.95 -18.65 -14.47
CA GLU A 241 4.86 -18.05 -13.68
C GLU A 241 5.32 -17.75 -12.25
N LEU A 242 4.96 -16.58 -11.74
CA LEU A 242 5.29 -16.15 -10.38
C LEU A 242 4.29 -16.74 -9.36
N TYR A 243 4.83 -17.29 -8.29
CA TYR A 243 4.10 -17.77 -7.11
C TYR A 243 4.63 -17.09 -5.86
N LEU A 244 3.72 -16.73 -4.96
CA LEU A 244 4.02 -16.02 -3.71
C LEU A 244 3.73 -16.93 -2.53
N ALA A 245 4.60 -16.97 -1.53
CA ALA A 245 4.32 -17.62 -0.25
C ALA A 245 4.74 -16.74 0.92
N GLY A 246 4.29 -17.12 2.11
CA GLY A 246 4.66 -16.45 3.36
C GLY A 246 3.47 -15.82 4.07
N ILE A 247 3.79 -15.03 5.10
CA ILE A 247 2.78 -14.49 6.04
C ILE A 247 1.86 -13.43 5.40
N GLY A 248 2.29 -12.84 4.29
CA GLY A 248 1.53 -11.81 3.56
C GLY A 248 0.34 -12.34 2.76
N LEU A 249 0.20 -13.66 2.60
CA LEU A 249 -0.92 -14.22 1.83
C LEU A 249 -2.26 -13.90 2.47
N ALA A 250 -3.21 -13.47 1.64
CA ALA A 250 -4.60 -13.34 2.03
C ALA A 250 -5.15 -14.68 2.54
N ARG A 251 -6.15 -14.58 3.42
CA ARG A 251 -6.80 -15.76 3.99
C ARG A 251 -7.53 -16.55 2.92
N GLU A 252 -8.36 -15.85 2.15
CA GLU A 252 -9.31 -16.43 1.20
C GLU A 252 -9.88 -15.38 0.24
N TYR A 253 -10.59 -15.85 -0.78
CA TYR A 253 -11.63 -15.07 -1.41
C TYR A 253 -12.95 -15.25 -0.64
N LEU A 254 -13.55 -14.14 -0.21
CA LEU A 254 -14.75 -14.10 0.63
C LEU A 254 -15.89 -14.91 0.00
N ALA A 255 -16.34 -15.93 0.72
CA ALA A 255 -17.42 -16.83 0.30
C ALA A 255 -17.21 -17.51 -1.07
N ARG A 256 -15.94 -17.66 -1.49
CA ARG A 256 -15.54 -18.29 -2.76
C ARG A 256 -14.47 -19.36 -2.55
N PRO A 257 -14.83 -20.50 -1.92
CA PRO A 257 -13.89 -21.59 -1.66
C PRO A 257 -13.36 -22.22 -2.96
N ASP A 258 -14.15 -22.19 -4.04
CA ASP A 258 -13.76 -22.63 -5.38
C ASP A 258 -12.55 -21.84 -5.90
N LEU A 259 -12.64 -20.51 -5.91
CA LEU A 259 -11.54 -19.64 -6.34
C LEU A 259 -10.37 -19.68 -5.35
N THR A 260 -10.68 -19.83 -4.06
CA THR A 260 -9.64 -19.90 -3.02
C THR A 260 -8.78 -21.12 -3.21
N ALA A 261 -9.37 -22.30 -3.45
CA ALA A 261 -8.63 -23.53 -3.69
C ALA A 261 -7.89 -23.54 -5.04
N ASP A 262 -8.39 -22.83 -6.05
CA ASP A 262 -7.72 -22.67 -7.37
C ASP A 262 -6.45 -21.83 -7.27
N ARG A 263 -6.45 -20.78 -6.47
CA ARG A 263 -5.36 -19.79 -6.42
C ARG A 263 -4.43 -19.89 -5.23
N PHE A 264 -4.92 -20.33 -4.07
CA PHE A 264 -4.13 -20.53 -2.86
C PHE A 264 -3.88 -22.02 -2.68
N ILE A 265 -2.87 -22.52 -3.38
CA ILE A 265 -2.55 -23.95 -3.50
C ILE A 265 -1.52 -24.38 -2.44
N PRO A 266 -1.37 -25.70 -2.17
CA PRO A 266 -0.32 -26.20 -1.29
C PRO A 266 1.08 -25.79 -1.79
N ASN A 267 1.96 -25.36 -0.89
CA ASN A 267 3.35 -25.03 -1.25
C ASN A 267 4.25 -26.27 -1.12
N PRO A 268 4.78 -26.85 -2.22
CA PRO A 268 5.64 -28.02 -2.17
C PRO A 268 7.07 -27.72 -1.67
N PHE A 269 7.43 -26.43 -1.58
CA PHE A 269 8.76 -25.97 -1.16
C PHE A 269 8.80 -25.46 0.28
N GLY A 270 7.65 -25.40 0.96
CA GLY A 270 7.49 -24.88 2.30
C GLY A 270 7.26 -25.95 3.36
N GLU A 271 6.93 -25.50 4.59
CA GLU A 271 6.54 -26.40 5.67
C GLU A 271 5.20 -27.09 5.39
N ALA A 272 4.97 -28.23 6.03
CA ALA A 272 3.71 -28.96 5.90
C ALA A 272 2.51 -28.08 6.27
N GLY A 273 1.53 -27.97 5.37
CA GLY A 273 0.35 -27.12 5.55
C GLY A 273 0.52 -25.67 5.08
N SER A 274 1.73 -25.27 4.65
CA SER A 274 1.93 -23.96 4.03
C SER A 274 1.29 -23.88 2.63
N ARG A 275 0.94 -22.66 2.22
CA ARG A 275 0.27 -22.35 0.95
C ARG A 275 1.13 -21.41 0.11
N MET A 276 0.90 -21.42 -1.20
CA MET A 276 1.39 -20.41 -2.13
C MET A 276 0.24 -19.87 -2.98
N TYR A 277 0.33 -18.61 -3.35
CA TYR A 277 -0.61 -17.92 -4.24
C TYR A 277 -0.07 -17.89 -5.66
N ARG A 278 -0.90 -18.33 -6.61
CA ARG A 278 -0.63 -18.32 -8.05
C ARG A 278 -1.03 -16.99 -8.67
N THR A 279 -0.07 -16.13 -9.01
CA THR A 279 -0.36 -14.76 -9.47
C THR A 279 -0.93 -14.71 -10.88
N GLY A 280 -0.50 -15.62 -11.76
CA GLY A 280 -0.76 -15.52 -13.21
C GLY A 280 0.24 -14.65 -13.97
N ASP A 281 1.17 -13.99 -13.27
CA ASP A 281 2.15 -13.11 -13.90
C ASP A 281 3.35 -13.89 -14.42
N GLN A 282 3.81 -13.51 -15.62
CA GLN A 282 5.02 -14.05 -16.23
C GLN A 282 6.22 -13.16 -15.91
N VAL A 283 7.25 -13.76 -15.33
CA VAL A 283 8.47 -13.07 -14.91
C VAL A 283 9.72 -13.83 -15.37
N VAL A 284 10.87 -13.15 -15.30
CA VAL A 284 12.20 -13.70 -15.64
C VAL A 284 13.24 -13.26 -14.62
#